data_AF-A0A498HVL5-F1
#
_entry.id   AF-A0A498HVL5-F1
#
_cell.length_a   1.000
_cell.length_b   1.000
_cell.length_c   1.000
_cell.angle_alpha   90.00
_cell.angle_beta   90.00
_cell.angle_gamma   90.00
#
_symmetry.space_group_name_H-M   'P 1'
#
loop_
_entity.id
_entity.type
_entity.pdbx_description
1 polymer ?
#
loop_
_entity_poly.entity_id
_entity_poly.type
_entity_poly.pdbx_seq_one_letter_code
_entity_poly.pdbx_strand_id
1 'polypeptide(L)' 'MRILVVVLVLNVLATVSYCAKVTYDHKALVIDGKRRVLVFVSIHYPRALMRYGQTLFRNRKTEAWK' A
#
# COMPACT_ATOMS: atom_id res chain seq x y z
N MET A 1 13.96 -0.97 33.39
CA MET A 1 14.11 -2.11 32.44
C MET A 1 12.76 -2.71 32.04
N ARG A 2 11.95 -3.26 32.97
CA ARG A 2 10.65 -3.88 32.63
C ARG A 2 9.64 -2.96 31.92
N ILE A 3 9.46 -1.72 32.38
CA ILE A 3 8.52 -0.75 31.77
C ILE A 3 8.95 -0.38 30.35
N LEU A 4 10.25 -0.16 30.13
CA LEU A 4 10.81 0.12 28.80
C LEU A 4 10.53 -1.03 27.82
N VAL A 5 10.66 -2.28 28.27
CA VAL A 5 10.33 -3.46 27.45
C VAL A 5 8.84 -3.51 27.13
N VAL A 6 7.96 -3.23 28.09
CA VAL A 6 6.51 -3.19 27.86
C VAL A 6 6.13 -2.10 26.86
N VAL A 7 6.68 -0.89 27.01
CA VAL A 7 6.45 0.22 26.07
C VAL A 7 6.95 -0.13 24.67
N LEU A 8 8.12 -0.75 24.55
CA LEU A 8 8.65 -1.22 23.26
C LEU A 8 7.73 -2.25 22.61
N VAL A 9 7.29 -3.25 23.37
CA VAL A 9 6.39 -4.31 22.90
C VAL A 9 5.05 -3.72 22.43
N LEU A 10 4.45 -2.81 23.20
CA LEU A 10 3.20 -2.14 22.83
C LEU A 10 3.32 -1.35 21.51
N ASN A 11 4.44 -0.65 21.29
CA ASN A 11 4.67 0.07 20.04
C ASN A 11 4.79 -0.88 18.84
N VAL A 12 5.52 -1.99 18.99
CA VAL A 12 5.64 -3.00 17.93
C VAL A 12 4.27 -3.59 17.60
N LEU A 13 3.50 -4.00 18.60
CA LEU A 13 2.14 -4.53 18.43
C LEU A 13 1.20 -3.53 17.73
N ALA A 14 1.27 -2.25 18.10
CA ALA A 14 0.47 -1.21 17.45
C ALA A 14 0.78 -1.10 15.95
N THR A 15 2.05 -1.15 15.55
CA THR A 15 2.45 -1.05 14.13
C THR A 15 2.06 -2.27 13.28
N VAL A 16 2.09 -3.48 13.84
CA VAL A 16 1.69 -4.71 13.11
C VAL A 16 0.18 -4.93 13.07
N SER A 17 -0.59 -4.23 13.90
CA SER A 17 -2.05 -4.33 13.93
C SER A 17 -2.77 -3.56 12.81
N TYR A 18 -2.03 -2.86 11.95
CA TYR A 18 -2.61 -2.08 10.87
C TYR A 18 -3.25 -2.99 9.81
N CYS A 19 -4.55 -2.85 9.62
CA CYS A 19 -5.30 -3.50 8.55
C CYS A 19 -6.19 -2.46 7.85
N ALA A 20 -6.00 -2.29 6.54
CA ALA A 20 -6.87 -1.42 5.76
C ALA A 20 -8.21 -2.12 5.49
N LYS A 21 -9.33 -1.47 5.81
CA LYS A 21 -10.66 -2.01 5.50
C LYS A 21 -10.99 -1.68 4.05
N VAL A 22 -11.11 -2.71 3.21
CA VAL A 22 -11.49 -2.58 1.79
C VAL A 22 -12.87 -3.19 1.58
N THR A 23 -13.84 -2.36 1.19
CA THR A 23 -15.21 -2.77 0.87
C THR A 23 -15.66 -2.16 -0.45
N TYR A 24 -16.79 -2.62 -0.99
CA TYR A 24 -17.37 -2.09 -2.22
C TYR A 24 -18.84 -1.72 -1.97
N ASP A 25 -19.25 -0.51 -2.36
CA ASP A 25 -20.58 0.01 -2.05
C ASP A 25 -21.43 0.28 -3.31
N HIS A 26 -21.21 -0.54 -4.34
CA HIS A 26 -21.80 -0.43 -5.69
C HIS A 26 -21.37 0.77 -6.53
N LYS A 27 -20.83 1.83 -5.92
CA LYS A 27 -20.36 3.02 -6.64
C LYS A 27 -18.84 3.05 -6.77
N ALA A 28 -18.12 2.68 -5.70
CA ALA A 28 -16.66 2.72 -5.68
C ALA A 28 -16.08 1.73 -4.68
N LEU A 29 -14.77 1.54 -4.76
CA LEU A 29 -14.02 0.94 -3.65
C LEU A 29 -13.95 1.92 -2.50
N VAL A 30 -14.31 1.45 -1.31
CA VAL A 30 -14.23 2.15 -0.05
C VAL A 30 -13.03 1.61 0.71
N ILE A 31 -11.98 2.43 0.83
CA ILE A 31 -10.74 2.09 1.52
C ILE A 31 -10.65 2.99 2.74
N ASP A 32 -10.58 2.39 3.93
CA ASP A 32 -10.58 3.07 5.23
C ASP A 32 -11.77 4.04 5.39
N GLY A 33 -12.96 3.57 5.00
CA GLY A 33 -14.21 4.34 5.09
C GLY A 33 -14.36 5.46 4.07
N LYS A 34 -13.38 5.69 3.19
CA LYS A 34 -13.43 6.73 2.15
C LYS A 34 -13.56 6.10 0.77
N ARG A 35 -14.51 6.60 -0.03
CA ARG A 35 -14.66 6.23 -1.45
C ARG A 35 -13.45 6.74 -2.24
N ARG A 36 -12.83 5.87 -3.02
CA ARG A 36 -11.70 6.22 -3.88
C ARG A 36 -11.94 5.78 -5.31
N VAL A 37 -11.60 6.65 -6.25
CA VAL A 37 -11.45 6.30 -7.66
C VAL A 37 -10.01 5.81 -7.83
N LEU A 38 -9.85 4.53 -8.19
CA LEU A 38 -8.54 3.95 -8.42
C LEU A 38 -8.16 4.13 -9.89
N VAL A 39 -7.05 4.81 -10.14
CA VAL A 39 -6.43 4.85 -11.46
C VAL A 39 -5.31 3.82 -11.48
N PHE A 40 -5.46 2.78 -12.30
CA PHE A 40 -4.51 1.69 -12.41
C PHE A 40 -4.05 1.51 -13.85
N VAL A 41 -2.94 0.80 -14.00
CA VAL A 41 -2.46 0.31 -15.29
C VAL A 41 -1.94 -1.10 -15.14
N SER A 42 -2.05 -1.89 -16.20
CA SER A 42 -1.44 -3.20 -16.27
C SER A 42 0.08 -3.07 -16.43
N ILE A 43 0.82 -3.81 -15.61
CA ILE A 43 2.23 -4.10 -15.83
C ILE A 43 2.32 -5.62 -15.91
N HIS A 44 2.59 -6.14 -17.11
CA HIS A 44 2.91 -7.55 -17.25
C HIS A 44 4.31 -7.76 -16.68
N TYR A 45 4.46 -8.61 -15.66
CA TYR A 45 5.75 -8.86 -15.03
C TYR A 45 6.56 -9.83 -15.92
N PRO A 46 7.61 -9.38 -16.62
CA PRO A 46 8.39 -10.26 -17.45
C PRO A 46 9.17 -11.24 -16.58
N ARG A 47 9.13 -12.53 -16.93
CA ARG A 47 9.71 -13.64 -16.14
C ARG A 47 11.23 -13.52 -15.94
N ALA A 48 11.91 -12.82 -16.84
CA ALA A 48 13.28 -12.38 -16.66
C ALA A 48 13.25 -10.86 -16.53
N LEU A 49 13.70 -10.36 -15.36
CA LEU A 49 14.28 -9.06 -15.09
C LEU A 49 13.65 -8.31 -13.90
N MET A 50 13.98 -8.78 -12.69
CA MET A 50 13.70 -8.06 -11.45
C MET A 50 14.53 -6.76 -11.28
N ARG A 51 15.54 -6.52 -12.14
CA ARG A 51 16.53 -5.43 -11.98
C ARG A 51 16.01 -4.03 -12.34
N TYR A 52 14.98 -3.90 -13.17
CA TYR A 52 14.46 -2.59 -13.63
C TYR A 52 13.09 -2.24 -13.03
N GLY A 53 12.57 -3.05 -12.10
CA GLY A 53 11.25 -2.84 -11.49
C GLY A 53 11.10 -1.45 -10.90
N GLN A 54 12.11 -0.95 -10.17
CA GLN A 54 12.07 0.38 -9.57
C GLN A 54 11.90 1.51 -10.61
N THR A 55 12.56 1.41 -11.76
CA THR A 55 12.46 2.39 -12.85
C THR A 55 11.06 2.40 -13.47
N LEU A 56 10.48 1.21 -13.70
CA LEU A 56 9.12 1.07 -14.22
C LEU A 56 8.11 1.76 -13.29
N PHE A 57 8.16 1.49 -11.99
CA PHE A 57 7.24 2.12 -11.02
C PHE A 57 7.42 3.64 -10.93
N ARG A 58 8.66 4.15 -11.01
CA ARG A 58 8.94 5.58 -10.90
C ARG A 58 8.42 6.38 -12.09
N ASN A 59 8.59 5.87 -13.32
CA ASN A 59 8.13 6.55 -14.53
C ASN A 59 6.60 6.60 -14.63
N ARG A 60 5.89 5.54 -14.21
CA ARG A 60 4.42 5.52 -14.28
C ARG A 60 3.77 6.57 -13.37
N LYS A 61 4.34 6.78 -12.18
CA LYS A 61 3.85 7.85 -11.28
C LYS A 61 3.92 9.20 -11.98
N THR A 62 4.98 9.49 -12.73
CA THR A 62 5.13 10.78 -13.43
C THR A 62 4.22 10.94 -14.65
N GLU A 63 3.78 9.86 -15.28
CA GLU A 63 2.87 9.90 -16.44
C GLU A 63 1.40 10.05 -16.04
N ALA A 64 0.99 9.49 -14.89
CA ALA A 64 -0.40 9.56 -14.43
C ALA A 64 -0.86 10.97 -14.02
N TRP A 65 0.06 11.94 -13.93
CA TRP A 65 -0.21 13.34 -13.55
C TRP A 65 0.15 14.34 -14.66
N LYS A 66 0.46 13.86 -15.86
CA LYS A 66 0.57 14.69 -17.08
C LYS A 66 -0.77 14.67 -17.80
#